data_AF-A0A9K3LPI6-F1
#
_entry.id   AF-A0A9K3LPI6-F1
#
_cell.length_a   1.000
_cell.length_b   1.000
_cell.length_c   1.000
_cell.angle_alpha   90.00
_cell.angle_beta   90.00
_cell.angle_gamma   90.00
#
_symmetry.space_group_name_H-M   'P 1'
#
loop_
_entity.id
_entity.type
_entity.pdbx_description
1 polymer ?
#
loop_
_entity_poly.entity_id
_entity_poly.type
_entity_poly.pdbx_seq_one_letter_code
_entity_poly.pdbx_strand_id
1 'polypeptide(L)'
;MVTRKLDGRTQHQVFLVDFGSACGIGVKLYGFHGTPSYAHKDIFGRYPGIAWTVDKDGEKYDYFSLALTLCALKSGGKAKWSMEGFPRSMSSKGVRQELQQKLGERKDAAKAIIDRSKSAKKLQWLGWLFDEEGFNLKSRKRQAR
;
A
#
# COMPACT_ATOMS: atom_id res chain seq x y z
N MET A 1 10.99 -19.49 5.16
CA MET A 1 10.99 -19.32 6.63
C MET A 1 12.09 -20.21 7.19
N VAL A 2 13.02 -19.66 7.96
CA VAL A 2 14.08 -20.45 8.59
C VAL A 2 13.73 -20.59 10.06
N THR A 3 13.68 -21.82 10.54
CA THR A 3 13.44 -22.12 11.96
C THR A 3 14.77 -22.45 12.61
N ARG A 4 15.17 -21.69 13.63
CA ARG A 4 16.39 -21.95 14.41
C ARG A 4 16.03 -22.15 15.87
N LYS A 5 16.74 -23.06 16.55
CA LYS A 5 16.73 -23.15 18.01
C LYS A 5 17.86 -22.27 18.54
N LEU A 6 17.49 -21.22 19.26
CA LEU A 6 18.40 -20.33 19.99
C LEU A 6 17.96 -20.34 21.45
N ASP A 7 18.87 -20.70 22.36
CA ASP A 7 18.64 -20.75 23.82
C ASP A 7 17.38 -21.55 24.22
N GLY A 8 17.17 -22.71 23.60
CA GLY A 8 16.01 -23.57 23.89
C GLY A 8 14.67 -23.05 23.35
N ARG A 9 14.64 -21.90 22.67
CA ARG A 9 13.43 -21.33 22.05
C ARG A 9 13.47 -21.50 20.53
N THR A 10 12.31 -21.85 19.96
CA THR A 10 12.11 -21.84 18.51
C THR A 10 11.96 -20.41 18.04
N GLN A 11 12.93 -19.90 17.28
CA GLN A 11 12.83 -18.62 16.60
C GLN A 11 12.48 -18.84 15.12
N HIS A 12 11.45 -18.14 14.67
CA HIS A 12 11.12 -18.05 13.25
C HIS A 12 11.75 -16.79 12.68
N GLN A 13 12.66 -16.97 11.71
CA GLN A 13 13.27 -15.87 11.00
C GLN A 13 12.55 -15.68 9.65
N VAL A 14 12.21 -14.42 9.37
CA VAL A 14 11.64 -13.96 8.10
C VAL A 14 12.64 -13.03 7.44
N PHE A 15 12.76 -13.16 6.12
CA PHE A 15 13.64 -12.34 5.29
C PHE A 15 12.77 -11.67 4.23
N LEU A 16 13.05 -10.40 3.95
CA LEU A 16 12.50 -9.74 2.79
C LEU A 16 13.18 -10.31 1.54
N VAL A 17 12.37 -10.56 0.52
CA VAL A 17 12.80 -11.09 -0.78
C VAL A 17 12.19 -10.22 -1.87
N ASP A 18 12.71 -10.34 -3.09
CA ASP A 18 12.28 -9.58 -4.27
C ASP A 18 12.46 -8.05 -4.12
N PHE A 19 13.69 -7.60 -4.40
CA PHE A 19 14.04 -6.19 -4.45
C PHE A 19 13.99 -5.62 -5.88
N GLY A 20 13.34 -6.30 -6.84
CA GLY A 20 13.32 -5.87 -8.25
C GLY A 20 12.67 -4.51 -8.49
N SER A 21 11.79 -4.08 -7.57
CA SER A 21 11.16 -2.75 -7.58
C SER A 21 11.76 -1.77 -6.56
N ALA A 22 12.78 -2.17 -5.81
CA ALA A 22 13.42 -1.30 -4.82
C ALA A 22 14.25 -0.22 -5.53
N CYS A 23 14.19 1.01 -5.02
CA CYS A 23 14.93 2.14 -5.57
C CYS A 23 15.29 3.15 -4.48
N GLY A 24 16.38 3.89 -4.71
CA GLY A 24 16.84 4.91 -3.78
C GLY A 24 16.05 6.22 -3.90
N ILE A 25 16.16 7.06 -2.86
CA ILE A 25 15.68 8.44 -2.89
C ILE A 25 16.36 9.19 -4.05
N GLY A 26 15.60 10.01 -4.77
CA GLY A 26 16.11 10.76 -5.92
C GLY A 26 16.07 10.00 -7.25
N VAL A 27 15.77 8.69 -7.24
CA VAL A 27 15.57 7.93 -8.48
C VAL A 27 14.30 8.39 -9.19
N LYS A 28 14.41 8.60 -10.50
CA LYS A 28 13.28 8.93 -11.37
C LYS A 28 12.61 7.66 -11.86
N LEU A 29 11.32 7.55 -11.62
CA LEU A 29 10.44 6.45 -12.01
C LEU A 29 9.39 6.94 -13.00
N TYR A 30 8.80 6.00 -13.74
CA TYR A 30 7.76 6.28 -14.72
C TYR A 30 6.55 5.39 -14.48
N GLY A 31 5.37 5.99 -14.35
CA GLY A 31 4.15 5.22 -14.15
C GLY A 31 4.02 4.64 -12.74
N PHE A 32 3.30 3.54 -12.65
CA PHE A 32 3.04 2.85 -11.38
C PHE A 32 4.14 1.84 -11.06
N HIS A 33 4.57 1.79 -9.80
CA HIS A 33 5.56 0.84 -9.30
C HIS A 33 5.04 0.23 -7.99
N GLY A 34 5.10 -1.11 -7.88
CA GLY A 34 4.64 -1.86 -6.72
C GLY A 34 3.47 -2.80 -7.02
N THR A 35 2.83 -3.32 -5.97
CA THR A 35 1.67 -4.22 -6.09
C THR A 35 0.39 -3.46 -5.76
N PRO A 36 -0.63 -3.37 -6.65
CA PRO A 36 -1.83 -2.55 -6.43
C PRO A 36 -2.54 -2.82 -5.10
N SER A 37 -2.60 -4.08 -4.67
CA SER A 37 -3.23 -4.47 -3.41
C SER A 37 -2.54 -3.87 -2.17
N TYR A 38 -1.26 -3.49 -2.28
CA TYR A 38 -0.45 -2.99 -1.16
C TYR A 38 0.09 -1.57 -1.38
N ALA A 39 -0.06 -1.03 -2.58
CA ALA A 39 0.48 0.28 -2.94
C ALA A 39 -0.25 1.43 -2.23
N HIS A 40 0.53 2.43 -1.82
CA HIS A 40 0.02 3.69 -1.31
C HIS A 40 -0.76 4.45 -2.40
N LYS A 41 -1.79 5.20 -1.97
CA LYS A 41 -2.74 5.86 -2.88
C LYS A 41 -2.07 6.82 -3.89
N ASP A 42 -1.02 7.52 -3.46
CA ASP A 42 -0.30 8.52 -4.25
C ASP A 42 0.45 7.91 -5.44
N ILE A 43 0.80 6.62 -5.34
CA ILE A 43 1.44 5.87 -6.42
C ILE A 43 0.47 5.70 -7.59
N PHE A 44 -0.83 5.54 -7.33
CA PHE A 44 -1.84 5.47 -8.39
C PHE A 44 -1.96 6.78 -9.16
N GLY A 45 -1.68 7.91 -8.51
CA GLY A 45 -1.62 9.22 -9.17
C GLY A 45 -0.47 9.35 -10.18
N ARG A 46 0.45 8.39 -10.25
CA ARG A 46 1.58 8.38 -11.21
C ARG A 46 1.29 7.61 -12.49
N TYR A 47 0.16 6.92 -12.53
CA TYR A 47 -0.26 6.10 -13.67
C TYR A 47 -0.73 6.94 -14.88
N PRO A 48 -0.61 6.46 -16.13
CA PRO A 48 0.15 5.28 -16.59
C PRO A 48 1.65 5.55 -16.78
N GLY A 49 2.04 6.80 -17.02
CA GLY A 49 3.40 7.15 -17.44
C GLY A 49 3.87 8.50 -16.91
N ILE A 50 3.27 8.98 -15.83
CA ILE A 50 3.71 10.24 -15.22
C ILE A 50 5.07 9.97 -14.59
N ALA A 51 6.06 10.77 -14.96
CA ALA A 51 7.37 10.74 -14.34
C ALA A 51 7.29 11.28 -12.91
N TRP A 52 7.95 10.61 -11.98
CA TRP A 52 8.05 11.07 -10.60
C TRP A 52 9.38 10.66 -10.00
N THR A 53 9.80 11.39 -8.98
CA THR A 53 11.02 11.10 -8.24
C THR A 53 10.62 10.57 -6.88
N VAL A 54 11.30 9.52 -6.43
CA VAL A 54 11.17 9.04 -5.05
C VAL A 54 11.62 10.16 -4.12
N ASP A 55 10.67 10.75 -3.42
CA ASP A 55 10.92 11.83 -2.48
C ASP A 55 11.49 11.29 -1.17
N LYS A 56 11.89 12.20 -0.28
CA LYS A 56 12.37 11.84 1.07
C LYS A 56 11.30 11.15 1.90
N ASP A 57 10.03 11.30 1.52
CA ASP A 57 8.91 10.65 2.18
C ASP A 57 8.61 9.27 1.58
N GLY A 58 9.47 8.73 0.70
CA GLY A 58 9.27 7.42 0.05
C GLY A 58 9.03 6.29 1.05
N GLU A 59 9.62 6.38 2.24
CA GLU A 59 9.42 5.43 3.34
C GLU A 59 7.94 5.28 3.75
N LYS A 60 7.11 6.32 3.57
CA LYS A 60 5.67 6.26 3.87
C LYS A 60 4.96 5.20 3.03
N TYR A 61 5.47 4.91 1.84
CA TYR A 61 4.93 3.89 0.96
C TYR A 61 5.19 2.48 1.51
N ASP A 62 6.37 2.26 2.07
CA ASP A 62 6.73 0.99 2.72
C ASP A 62 5.95 0.78 4.02
N TYR A 63 5.82 1.82 4.86
CA TYR A 63 4.98 1.74 6.06
C TYR A 63 3.52 1.43 5.74
N PHE A 64 2.98 2.03 4.67
CA PHE A 64 1.63 1.75 4.19
C PHE A 64 1.49 0.30 3.72
N SER A 65 2.44 -0.19 2.91
CA SER A 65 2.47 -1.57 2.42
C SER A 65 2.58 -2.58 3.57
N LEU A 66 3.44 -2.29 4.55
CA LEU A 66 3.61 -3.11 5.76
C LEU A 66 2.31 -3.21 6.54
N ALA A 67 1.59 -2.11 6.71
CA ALA A 67 0.32 -2.12 7.42
C ALA A 67 -0.75 -2.99 6.74
N LEU A 68 -0.87 -2.88 5.41
CA LEU A 68 -1.76 -3.74 4.64
C LEU A 68 -1.33 -5.21 4.70
N THR A 69 -0.03 -5.47 4.73
CA THR A 69 0.53 -6.82 4.94
C THR A 69 0.14 -7.38 6.31
N LEU A 70 0.24 -6.59 7.38
CA LEU A 70 -0.21 -6.99 8.72
C LEU A 70 -1.71 -7.31 8.76
N CYS A 71 -2.53 -6.53 8.07
CA CYS A 71 -3.96 -6.78 7.95
C CYS A 71 -4.25 -8.10 7.21
N ALA A 72 -3.52 -8.39 6.12
CA ALA A 72 -3.62 -9.64 5.40
C ALA A 72 -3.18 -10.84 6.26
N LEU A 73 -2.08 -10.71 7.01
CA LEU A 73 -1.61 -11.75 7.95
C LEU A 73 -2.64 -12.06 9.03
N LYS A 74 -3.28 -11.04 9.60
CA LYS A 74 -4.39 -11.22 10.56
C LYS A 74 -5.61 -11.92 9.96
N SER A 75 -5.75 -11.88 8.64
CA SER A 75 -6.83 -12.51 7.89
C SER A 75 -6.46 -13.87 7.29
N GLY A 76 -5.43 -14.54 7.83
CA GLY A 76 -4.98 -15.84 7.34
C GLY A 76 -4.02 -15.75 6.16
N GLY A 77 -3.28 -14.63 6.03
CA GLY A 77 -2.27 -14.43 4.99
C GLY A 77 -2.83 -14.00 3.63
N LYS A 78 -4.12 -13.68 3.53
CA LYS A 78 -4.76 -13.21 2.29
C LYS A 78 -5.35 -11.82 2.49
N ALA A 79 -5.13 -10.94 1.52
CA ALA A 79 -5.85 -9.67 1.45
C ALA A 79 -7.36 -9.94 1.34
N LYS A 80 -8.16 -9.22 2.13
CA LYS A 80 -9.63 -9.27 2.08
C LYS A 80 -10.22 -8.25 1.10
N TRP A 81 -9.36 -7.65 0.28
CA TRP A 81 -9.68 -6.72 -0.79
C TRP A 81 -9.05 -7.24 -2.08
N SER A 82 -9.75 -7.05 -3.20
CA SER A 82 -9.24 -7.38 -4.54
C SER A 82 -8.95 -6.10 -5.31
N MET A 83 -7.78 -6.05 -5.94
CA MET A 83 -7.43 -5.04 -6.93
C MET A 83 -7.34 -5.65 -8.33
N GLU A 84 -7.95 -6.82 -8.55
CA GLU A 84 -8.04 -7.44 -9.88
C GLU A 84 -8.74 -6.51 -10.87
N GLY A 85 -8.33 -6.59 -12.14
CA GLY A 85 -8.77 -5.64 -13.15
C GLY A 85 -8.24 -4.23 -12.91
N PHE A 86 -7.04 -4.10 -12.32
CA PHE A 86 -6.36 -2.81 -12.21
C PHE A 86 -6.22 -2.19 -13.61
N PRO A 87 -6.76 -1.00 -13.86
CA PRO A 87 -6.99 -0.52 -15.22
C PRO A 87 -5.68 -0.20 -15.94
N ARG A 88 -5.63 -0.54 -17.25
CA ARG A 88 -4.50 -0.21 -18.13
C ARG A 88 -4.41 1.29 -18.51
N SER A 89 -5.43 2.09 -18.15
CA SER A 89 -5.48 3.53 -18.42
C SER A 89 -6.28 4.23 -17.33
N MET A 90 -5.88 5.44 -16.95
CA MET A 90 -6.66 6.33 -16.07
C MET A 90 -7.25 7.52 -16.85
N SER A 91 -7.49 7.33 -18.15
CA SER A 91 -7.97 8.38 -19.06
C SER A 91 -9.43 8.76 -18.85
N SER A 92 -10.29 7.82 -18.47
CA SER A 92 -11.73 8.07 -18.29
C SER A 92 -12.09 8.39 -16.84
N LYS A 93 -13.12 9.23 -16.67
CA LYS A 93 -13.68 9.56 -15.34
C LYS A 93 -14.24 8.31 -14.64
N GLY A 94 -14.92 7.42 -15.39
CA GLY A 94 -15.49 6.18 -14.85
C GLY A 94 -14.44 5.26 -14.24
N VAL A 95 -13.31 5.05 -14.94
CA VAL A 95 -12.22 4.20 -14.43
C VAL A 95 -11.58 4.78 -13.15
N ARG A 96 -11.48 6.11 -13.06
CA ARG A 96 -11.00 6.77 -11.82
C ARG A 96 -11.96 6.55 -10.66
N GLN A 97 -13.26 6.61 -10.93
CA GLN A 97 -14.30 6.36 -9.92
C GLN A 97 -14.29 4.90 -9.46
N GLU A 98 -14.17 3.94 -10.38
CA GLU A 98 -14.03 2.51 -10.04
C GLU A 98 -12.79 2.25 -9.19
N LEU A 99 -11.64 2.83 -9.55
CA LEU A 99 -10.45 2.69 -8.73
C LEU A 99 -10.65 3.31 -7.34
N GLN A 100 -11.26 4.49 -7.27
CA GLN A 100 -11.56 5.15 -5.99
C GLN A 100 -12.49 4.29 -5.11
N GLN A 101 -13.49 3.64 -5.71
CA GLN A 101 -14.37 2.70 -5.02
C GLN A 101 -13.58 1.51 -4.46
N LYS A 102 -12.75 0.84 -5.28
CA LYS A 102 -11.90 -0.28 -4.84
C LYS A 102 -10.94 0.13 -3.71
N LEU A 103 -10.38 1.34 -3.79
CA LEU A 103 -9.53 1.89 -2.74
C LEU A 103 -10.29 2.14 -1.44
N GLY A 104 -11.55 2.58 -1.53
CA GLY A 104 -12.48 2.68 -0.40
C GLY A 104 -12.75 1.32 0.25
N GLU A 105 -13.14 0.33 -0.55
CA GLU A 105 -13.39 -1.05 -0.09
C GLU A 105 -12.15 -1.65 0.61
N ARG A 106 -10.96 -1.39 0.07
CA ARG A 106 -9.69 -1.77 0.70
C ARG A 106 -9.51 -1.12 2.07
N LYS A 107 -9.75 0.19 2.17
CA LYS A 107 -9.66 0.94 3.42
C LYS A 107 -10.64 0.38 4.45
N ASP A 108 -11.88 0.15 4.07
CA ASP A 108 -12.93 -0.34 4.98
C ASP A 108 -12.64 -1.77 5.46
N ALA A 109 -12.17 -2.65 4.56
CA ALA A 109 -11.76 -4.00 4.91
C ALA A 109 -10.57 -4.00 5.90
N ALA A 110 -9.54 -3.20 5.64
CA ALA A 110 -8.39 -3.07 6.53
C ALA A 110 -8.78 -2.49 7.89
N LYS A 111 -9.65 -1.47 7.92
CA LYS A 111 -10.19 -0.89 9.15
C LYS A 111 -10.98 -1.91 9.97
N ALA A 112 -11.86 -2.68 9.32
CA ALA A 112 -12.64 -3.72 10.00
C ALA A 112 -11.75 -4.81 10.64
N ILE A 113 -10.61 -5.15 10.02
CA ILE A 113 -9.64 -6.09 10.59
C ILE A 113 -8.96 -5.51 11.84
N ILE A 114 -8.59 -4.23 11.79
CA ILE A 114 -7.96 -3.54 12.93
C ILE A 114 -8.94 -3.42 14.09
N ASP A 115 -10.18 -2.99 13.81
CA ASP A 115 -11.21 -2.77 14.83
C ASP A 115 -11.62 -4.09 15.53
N ARG A 116 -11.62 -5.22 14.81
CA ARG A 116 -11.89 -6.56 15.38
C ARG A 116 -10.72 -7.18 16.12
N SER A 117 -9.52 -6.60 16.04
CA SER A 117 -8.32 -7.15 16.67
C SER A 117 -8.31 -6.83 18.16
N LYS A 118 -8.15 -7.83 19.03
CA LYS A 118 -7.85 -7.62 20.47
C LYS A 118 -6.55 -6.82 20.70
N SER A 119 -5.73 -6.68 19.65
CA SER A 119 -4.54 -5.83 19.61
C SER A 119 -4.82 -4.43 19.04
N ALA A 120 -6.08 -3.98 18.95
CA ALA A 120 -6.47 -2.69 18.39
C ALA A 120 -5.62 -1.53 18.94
N LYS A 121 -5.35 -1.48 20.25
CA LYS A 121 -4.44 -0.49 20.86
C LYS A 121 -3.01 -0.51 20.28
N LYS A 122 -2.47 -1.69 19.98
CA LYS A 122 -1.14 -1.84 19.35
C LYS A 122 -1.13 -1.54 17.86
N LEU A 123 -2.31 -1.42 17.24
CA LEU A 123 -2.50 -1.10 15.83
C LEU A 123 -3.17 0.26 15.63
N GLN A 124 -3.46 1.02 16.70
CA GLN A 124 -4.02 2.37 16.62
C GLN A 124 -3.09 3.33 15.90
N TRP A 125 -1.78 3.11 15.98
CA TRP A 125 -0.79 3.84 15.17
C TRP A 125 -0.95 3.58 13.66
N LEU A 126 -1.79 2.63 13.21
CA LEU A 126 -2.16 2.47 11.81
C LEU A 126 -3.37 3.34 11.41
N GLY A 127 -3.98 4.06 12.37
CA GLY A 127 -5.15 4.91 12.14
C GLY A 127 -4.93 6.00 11.08
N TRP A 128 -3.72 6.58 11.02
CA TRP A 128 -3.34 7.59 10.02
C TRP A 128 -3.37 7.09 8.58
N LEU A 129 -3.32 5.76 8.35
CA LEU A 129 -3.45 5.18 7.01
C LEU A 129 -4.83 5.44 6.40
N PHE A 130 -5.82 5.70 7.24
CA PHE A 130 -7.21 5.83 6.86
C PHE A 130 -7.71 7.28 6.84
N ASP A 131 -6.84 8.26 7.11
CA ASP A 131 -7.22 9.68 7.07
C ASP A 131 -7.78 10.08 5.70
N GLU A 132 -8.93 10.74 5.73
CA GLU A 132 -9.83 10.95 4.58
C GLU A 132 -9.26 11.89 3.51
N GLU A 133 -8.36 12.80 3.88
CA GLU A 133 -7.68 13.70 2.93
C GLU A 133 -6.87 12.92 1.89
N GLY A 134 -6.57 11.65 2.18
CA GLY A 134 -5.77 10.81 1.33
C GLY A 134 -6.44 10.19 0.11
N PHE A 135 -7.69 9.77 0.23
CA PHE A 135 -8.30 8.87 -0.76
C PHE A 135 -8.97 9.61 -1.92
N ASN A 136 -8.86 10.93 -1.96
CA ASN A 136 -9.39 11.72 -3.05
C ASN A 136 -8.35 11.77 -4.19
N LEU A 137 -8.57 11.01 -5.26
CA LEU A 137 -7.79 11.06 -6.51
C LEU A 137 -7.95 12.39 -7.28
N LYS A 138 -8.36 13.48 -6.60
CA LYS A 138 -8.46 14.83 -7.18
C LYS A 138 -7.21 15.08 -8.01
N SER A 139 -7.44 15.25 -9.31
CA SER A 139 -6.44 15.62 -10.30
C SER A 139 -5.61 16.76 -9.71
N ARG A 140 -4.37 16.47 -9.28
CA ARG A 140 -3.42 17.54 -9.00
C ARG A 140 -3.35 18.34 -10.29
N LYS A 141 -3.91 19.56 -10.29
CA LYS A 141 -3.69 20.52 -11.38
C LYS A 141 -2.18 20.54 -11.60
N ARG A 142 -1.74 20.39 -12.85
CA ARG A 142 -0.35 20.54 -13.26
C ARG A 142 0.23 21.72 -12.48
N GLN A 143 1.13 21.46 -11.53
CA GLN A 143 2.11 22.47 -11.18
C GLN A 143 3.04 22.52 -12.39
N ALA A 144 2.68 23.41 -13.33
CA ALA A 144 3.61 23.88 -14.33
C ALA A 144 4.80 24.47 -13.56
N ARG A 145 5.97 23.89 -13.79
CA ARG A 145 7.23 24.61 -13.68
C ARG A 145 7.60 25.04 -15.08
#